data_AF-G2IGJ1-F1
#
_entry.id   AF-G2IGJ1-F1
#
_cell.length_a   1.000
_cell.length_b   1.000
_cell.length_c   1.000
_cell.angle_alpha   90.00
_cell.angle_beta   90.00
_cell.angle_gamma   90.00
#
_symmetry.space_group_name_H-M   'P 1'
#
loop_
_entity.id
_entity.type
_entity.pdbx_description
1 polymer ?
#
loop_
_entity_poly.entity_id
_entity_poly.type
_entity_poly.pdbx_seq_one_letter_code
_entity_poly.pdbx_strand_id
1 'polypeptide(L)'
;MSAMLNFLILKIIGNLDYKIFGLKDKNASIFVIYRGIFKDKILLFRICICSVLFIIFNTIILFKILDKFSFIMIYTYLKYYYLFLVIYIFAFIDYITYYVYTILSYPIIIFSLVMFILSFLDSRNIKINLETIILIGFLYLLINKFKFLGEGDFDILLIVALTLGVLPTIFIFYLSIIMSGIIGIGILFKNCFKLQNNRLAFVPFIFIATTVFIALKV
;
A
#
# COMPACT_ATOMS: atom_id res chain seq x y z
N MET A 1 5.24 -2.83 21.12
CA MET A 1 5.64 -3.71 20.01
C MET A 1 5.59 -3.00 18.65
N SER A 2 4.54 -2.25 18.31
CA SER A 2 4.45 -1.55 17.00
C SER A 2 5.47 -0.42 16.80
N ALA A 3 5.83 0.32 17.86
CA ALA A 3 6.89 1.32 17.80
C ALA A 3 8.25 0.72 17.43
N MET A 4 8.52 -0.49 17.90
CA MET A 4 9.77 -1.20 17.63
C MET A 4 9.82 -1.75 16.20
N LEU A 5 8.68 -2.23 15.67
CA LEU A 5 8.56 -2.64 14.27
C LEU A 5 8.69 -1.45 13.32
N ASN A 6 8.00 -0.34 13.61
CA ASN A 6 8.14 0.91 12.85
C ASN A 6 9.59 1.40 12.90
N PHE A 7 10.25 1.31 14.06
CA PHE A 7 11.67 1.64 14.21
C PHE A 7 12.58 0.73 13.38
N LEU A 8 12.27 -0.58 13.32
CA LEU A 8 13.05 -1.55 12.56
C LEU A 8 12.87 -1.37 11.05
N ILE A 9 11.65 -1.11 10.58
CA ILE A 9 11.34 -0.76 9.19
C ILE A 9 12.07 0.54 8.81
N LEU A 10 12.00 1.57 9.65
CA LEU A 10 12.71 2.83 9.44
C LEU A 10 14.24 2.66 9.42
N LYS A 11 14.78 1.77 10.25
CA LYS A 11 16.22 1.46 10.29
C LYS A 11 16.68 0.68 9.06
N ILE A 12 15.85 -0.23 8.54
CA ILE A 12 16.12 -0.97 7.30
C ILE A 12 16.12 0.00 6.10
N ILE A 13 15.11 0.87 6.00
CA ILE A 13 15.00 1.88 4.94
C ILE A 13 16.19 2.85 4.99
N GLY A 14 16.51 3.41 6.16
CA GLY A 14 17.62 4.35 6.31
C GLY A 14 19.02 3.75 6.06
N ASN A 15 19.18 2.43 6.20
CA ASN A 15 20.43 1.73 5.88
C ASN A 15 20.55 1.36 4.38
N LEU A 16 19.43 1.15 3.69
CA LEU A 16 19.40 0.85 2.24
C LEU A 16 19.71 2.10 1.38
N ASP A 17 19.40 3.29 1.89
CA ASP A 17 19.55 4.59 1.19
C ASP A 17 20.96 4.89 0.69
N TYR A 18 22.00 4.57 1.45
CA TYR A 18 23.33 5.16 1.22
C TYR A 18 24.13 4.51 0.10
N LYS A 19 23.90 3.22 -0.18
CA LYS A 19 24.71 2.46 -1.17
C LYS A 19 23.96 2.15 -2.46
N ILE A 20 22.64 2.03 -2.41
CA ILE A 20 21.84 1.54 -3.55
C ILE A 20 21.25 2.70 -4.37
N PHE A 21 20.95 3.85 -3.75
CA PHE A 21 20.14 4.91 -4.38
C PHE A 21 20.93 6.10 -4.94
N GLY A 22 22.27 6.09 -4.91
CA GLY A 22 23.09 7.07 -5.63
C GLY A 22 22.89 8.54 -5.24
N LEU A 23 22.35 8.82 -4.05
CA LEU A 23 22.09 10.18 -3.58
C LEU A 23 23.42 10.91 -3.27
N LYS A 24 23.66 12.04 -3.94
CA LYS A 24 24.91 12.82 -3.90
C LYS A 24 25.13 13.63 -2.61
N ASP A 25 24.14 13.72 -1.72
CA ASP A 25 24.17 14.67 -0.60
C ASP A 25 23.81 14.01 0.75
N LYS A 26 24.76 14.04 1.70
CA LYS A 26 24.61 13.46 3.05
C LYS A 26 23.52 14.14 3.89
N ASN A 27 23.16 15.38 3.54
CA ASN A 27 22.18 16.18 4.26
C ASN A 27 20.72 15.88 3.88
N ALA A 28 20.50 15.16 2.78
CA ALA A 28 19.18 14.61 2.39
C ALA A 28 18.90 13.24 3.04
N SER A 29 19.70 12.84 4.03
CA SER A 29 19.52 11.57 4.72
C SER A 29 18.21 11.55 5.51
N ILE A 30 17.50 10.43 5.44
CA ILE A 30 16.28 10.15 6.23
C ILE A 30 16.51 10.39 7.74
N PHE A 31 17.77 10.40 8.20
CA PHE A 31 18.15 10.75 9.57
C PHE A 31 17.86 12.22 9.97
N VAL A 32 17.95 13.16 9.04
CA VAL A 32 17.55 14.57 9.27
C VAL A 32 16.03 14.68 9.31
N ILE A 33 15.34 13.96 8.43
CA ILE A 33 13.87 13.83 8.42
C ILE A 33 13.38 13.19 9.73
N TYR A 34 14.07 12.16 10.24
CA TYR A 34 13.81 11.47 11.51
C TYR A 34 13.81 12.41 12.71
N ARG A 35 14.78 13.34 12.76
CA ARG A 35 14.88 14.33 13.84
C ARG A 35 13.74 15.36 13.79
N GLY A 36 13.17 15.59 12.59
CA GLY A 36 11.96 16.37 12.37
C GLY A 36 10.69 15.62 12.77
N ILE A 37 10.56 14.34 12.38
CA ILE A 37 9.42 13.47 12.67
C ILE A 37 9.16 13.36 14.18
N PHE A 38 10.20 13.19 15.00
CA PHE A 38 10.06 13.09 16.46
C PHE A 38 9.65 14.41 17.14
N LYS A 39 9.90 15.55 16.50
CA LYS A 39 9.43 16.86 16.98
C LYS A 39 7.97 17.11 16.65
N ASP A 40 7.45 16.45 15.62
CA ASP A 40 6.12 16.69 15.10
C ASP A 40 5.07 15.77 15.75
N LYS A 41 4.49 16.24 16.86
CA LYS A 41 3.54 15.46 17.68
C LYS A 41 2.35 14.93 16.89
N ILE A 42 1.92 15.63 15.85
CA ILE A 42 0.80 15.22 14.98
C ILE A 42 1.18 14.00 14.13
N LEU A 43 2.41 13.97 13.63
CA LEU A 43 2.90 12.85 12.81
C LEU A 43 3.14 11.60 13.68
N LEU A 44 3.63 11.79 14.89
CA LEU A 44 3.80 10.74 15.90
C LEU A 44 2.46 10.10 16.32
N PHE A 45 1.42 10.92 16.50
CA PHE A 45 0.06 10.44 16.78
C PHE A 45 -0.53 9.63 15.62
N ARG A 46 -0.32 10.08 14.37
CA ARG A 46 -0.78 9.37 13.17
C ARG A 46 -0.04 8.03 12.98
N ILE A 47 1.27 7.99 13.24
CA ILE A 47 2.05 6.74 13.28
C ILE A 47 1.46 5.79 14.33
N CYS A 48 1.10 6.29 15.52
CA CYS A 48 0.46 5.47 16.54
C CYS A 48 -0.84 4.85 16.02
N ILE A 49 -1.73 5.62 15.37
CA ILE A 49 -2.98 5.11 14.79
C ILE A 49 -2.72 4.02 13.75
N CYS A 50 -1.84 4.27 12.77
CA CYS A 50 -1.47 3.29 11.75
C CYS A 50 -0.92 2.01 12.39
N SER A 51 -0.13 2.16 13.45
CA SER A 51 0.48 1.05 14.17
C SER A 51 -0.53 0.26 15.04
N VAL A 52 -1.57 0.92 15.56
CA VAL A 52 -2.68 0.27 16.28
C VAL A 52 -3.54 -0.51 15.30
N LEU A 53 -3.85 0.06 14.13
CA LEU A 53 -4.53 -0.65 13.04
C LEU A 53 -3.74 -1.89 12.61
N PHE A 54 -2.42 -1.78 12.52
CA PHE A 54 -1.53 -2.91 12.24
C PHE A 54 -1.66 -4.03 13.29
N ILE A 55 -1.66 -3.68 14.58
CA ILE A 55 -1.81 -4.65 15.67
C ILE A 55 -3.19 -5.32 15.62
N ILE A 56 -4.27 -4.54 15.52
CA ILE A 56 -5.65 -5.07 15.49
C ILE A 56 -5.81 -6.05 14.32
N PHE A 57 -5.31 -5.68 13.15
CA PHE A 57 -5.37 -6.52 11.97
C PHE A 57 -4.58 -7.84 12.15
N ASN A 58 -3.36 -7.77 12.69
CA ASN A 58 -2.57 -8.96 13.03
C ASN A 58 -3.33 -9.88 13.98
N THR A 59 -3.92 -9.32 15.05
CA THR A 59 -4.64 -10.11 16.04
C THR A 59 -5.85 -10.82 15.44
N ILE A 60 -6.59 -10.17 14.55
CA ILE A 60 -7.76 -10.78 13.87
C ILE A 60 -7.33 -11.96 13.01
N ILE A 61 -6.25 -11.79 12.22
CA ILE A 61 -5.73 -12.86 11.36
C ILE A 61 -5.23 -14.04 12.19
N LEU A 62 -4.45 -13.77 13.24
CA LEU A 62 -3.87 -14.82 14.10
C LEU A 62 -4.96 -15.60 14.82
N PHE A 63 -5.99 -14.92 15.32
CA PHE A 63 -7.13 -15.57 15.99
C PHE A 63 -7.89 -16.49 15.02
N LYS A 64 -8.16 -16.05 13.79
CA LYS A 64 -8.88 -16.86 12.80
C LYS A 64 -8.08 -18.03 12.23
N ILE A 65 -6.75 -17.90 12.12
CA ILE A 65 -5.87 -19.03 11.79
C ILE A 65 -5.95 -20.11 12.88
N LEU A 66 -5.97 -19.70 14.15
CA LEU A 66 -6.04 -20.62 15.29
C LEU A 66 -7.42 -21.29 15.41
N ASP A 67 -8.51 -20.59 15.07
CA ASP A 67 -9.89 -21.07 15.23
C ASP A 67 -10.29 -22.13 14.19
N LYS A 68 -9.74 -22.05 12.96
CA LYS A 68 -10.02 -23.03 11.88
C LYS A 68 -8.76 -23.42 11.13
N PHE A 69 -8.11 -24.48 11.60
CA PHE A 69 -6.92 -25.06 10.99
C PHE A 69 -7.25 -25.80 9.68
N SER A 70 -7.22 -25.09 8.55
CA SER A 70 -7.10 -25.71 7.23
C SER A 70 -6.01 -25.05 6.42
N PHE A 71 -5.22 -25.84 5.69
CA PHE A 71 -4.09 -25.35 4.89
C PHE A 71 -4.52 -24.25 3.90
N ILE A 72 -5.70 -24.40 3.30
CA ILE A 72 -6.30 -23.42 2.38
C ILE A 72 -6.63 -22.10 3.08
N MET A 73 -7.14 -22.14 4.32
CA MET A 73 -7.35 -20.90 5.08
C MET A 73 -6.03 -20.23 5.43
N ILE A 74 -5.04 -21.00 5.89
CA ILE A 74 -3.71 -20.47 6.23
C ILE A 74 -3.08 -19.76 5.03
N TYR A 75 -3.09 -20.39 3.85
CA TYR A 75 -2.58 -19.77 2.62
C TYR A 75 -3.32 -18.46 2.29
N THR A 76 -4.65 -18.46 2.40
CA THR A 76 -5.48 -17.28 2.12
C THR A 76 -5.21 -16.14 3.11
N TYR A 77 -5.03 -16.46 4.39
CA TYR A 77 -4.69 -15.48 5.43
C TYR A 77 -3.28 -14.92 5.28
N LEU A 78 -2.29 -15.77 5.00
CA LEU A 78 -0.92 -15.33 4.74
C LEU A 78 -0.86 -14.37 3.54
N LYS A 79 -1.66 -14.65 2.50
CA LYS A 79 -1.79 -13.78 1.34
C LYS A 79 -2.34 -12.39 1.71
N TYR A 80 -3.41 -12.31 2.51
CA TYR A 80 -3.94 -11.02 2.98
C TYR A 80 -2.99 -10.31 3.93
N TYR A 81 -2.32 -11.06 4.81
CA TYR A 81 -1.34 -10.53 5.74
C TYR A 81 -0.15 -9.89 5.04
N TYR A 82 0.42 -10.61 4.06
CA TYR A 82 1.49 -10.11 3.21
C TYR A 82 1.09 -8.81 2.50
N LEU A 83 -0.08 -8.80 1.85
CA LEU A 83 -0.57 -7.65 1.12
C LEU A 83 -0.74 -6.43 2.04
N PHE A 84 -1.32 -6.63 3.21
CA PHE A 84 -1.52 -5.58 4.21
C PHE A 84 -0.18 -4.98 4.67
N LEU A 85 0.80 -5.81 4.99
CA LEU A 85 2.14 -5.37 5.39
C LEU A 85 2.82 -4.52 4.32
N VAL A 86 2.76 -4.99 3.07
CA VAL A 86 3.34 -4.31 1.92
C VAL A 86 2.72 -2.94 1.72
N ILE A 87 1.39 -2.86 1.65
CA ILE A 87 0.70 -1.60 1.38
C ILE A 87 0.84 -0.64 2.57
N TYR A 88 0.90 -1.14 3.80
CA TYR A 88 1.19 -0.32 4.97
C TYR A 88 2.55 0.41 4.84
N ILE A 89 3.59 -0.31 4.42
CA ILE A 89 4.93 0.28 4.23
C ILE A 89 4.88 1.34 3.12
N PHE A 90 4.25 1.04 1.99
CA PHE A 90 4.15 2.01 0.89
C PHE A 90 3.29 3.22 1.20
N ALA A 91 2.18 3.04 1.90
CA ALA A 91 1.35 4.15 2.38
C ALA A 91 2.13 5.05 3.32
N PHE A 92 2.98 4.48 4.17
CA PHE A 92 3.82 5.26 5.07
C PHE A 92 4.91 6.03 4.32
N ILE A 93 5.57 5.41 3.34
CA ILE A 93 6.55 6.07 2.47
C ILE A 93 5.88 7.20 1.71
N ASP A 94 4.81 6.92 0.96
CA ASP A 94 4.09 7.90 0.14
C ASP A 94 3.57 9.07 0.96
N TYR A 95 3.10 8.82 2.19
CA TYR A 95 2.66 9.89 3.09
C TYR A 95 3.80 10.84 3.51
N ILE A 96 5.04 10.33 3.65
CA ILE A 96 6.20 11.15 4.05
C ILE A 96 6.82 11.85 2.83
N THR A 97 6.99 11.13 1.72
CA THR A 97 7.78 11.58 0.57
C THR A 97 6.92 12.12 -0.57
N TYR A 98 5.60 11.90 -0.56
CA TYR A 98 4.70 12.10 -1.70
C TYR A 98 5.17 11.39 -2.98
N TYR A 99 5.95 10.32 -2.81
CA TYR A 99 6.55 9.57 -3.88
C TYR A 99 6.79 8.12 -3.47
N VAL A 100 6.17 7.21 -4.20
CA VAL A 100 6.50 5.79 -4.13
C VAL A 100 7.64 5.48 -5.09
N TYR A 101 8.75 5.01 -4.53
CA TYR A 101 9.91 4.59 -5.33
C TYR A 101 9.62 3.25 -6.02
N THR A 102 9.54 3.28 -7.35
CA THR A 102 9.35 2.10 -8.22
C THR A 102 10.41 1.01 -7.98
N ILE A 103 11.63 1.39 -7.59
CA ILE A 103 12.68 0.44 -7.23
C ILE A 103 12.30 -0.43 -6.02
N LEU A 104 11.55 0.13 -5.06
CA LEU A 104 11.08 -0.61 -3.88
C LEU A 104 9.90 -1.54 -4.22
N SER A 105 9.13 -1.25 -5.27
CA SER A 105 7.95 -2.03 -5.68
C SER A 105 8.33 -3.29 -6.46
N TYR A 106 9.41 -3.30 -7.25
CA TYR A 106 9.82 -4.45 -8.07
C TYR A 106 9.92 -5.80 -7.34
N PRO A 107 10.63 -5.95 -6.21
CA PRO A 107 10.71 -7.25 -5.53
C PRO A 107 9.33 -7.75 -5.07
N ILE A 108 8.44 -6.82 -4.74
CA ILE A 108 7.09 -7.09 -4.26
C ILE A 108 6.16 -7.46 -5.41
N ILE A 109 6.30 -6.78 -6.55
CA ILE A 109 5.62 -7.13 -7.81
C ILE A 109 6.02 -8.54 -8.24
N ILE A 110 7.32 -8.87 -8.22
CA ILE A 110 7.83 -10.20 -8.57
C ILE A 110 7.19 -11.27 -7.68
N PHE A 111 7.17 -11.05 -6.36
CA PHE A 111 6.53 -11.98 -5.43
C PHE A 111 5.03 -12.12 -5.69
N SER A 112 4.33 -11.01 -5.95
CA SER A 112 2.90 -11.01 -6.28
C SER A 112 2.62 -11.74 -7.60
N LEU A 113 3.52 -11.63 -8.57
CA LEU A 113 3.46 -12.33 -9.85
C LEU A 113 3.65 -13.84 -9.66
N VAL A 114 4.57 -14.27 -8.79
CA VAL A 114 4.70 -15.70 -8.43
C VAL A 114 3.40 -16.23 -7.81
N MET A 115 2.81 -15.47 -6.88
CA MET A 115 1.51 -15.84 -6.28
C MET A 115 0.39 -15.91 -7.33
N PHE A 116 0.39 -15.00 -8.29
CA PHE A 116 -0.55 -15.00 -9.40
C PHE A 116 -0.37 -16.22 -10.32
N ILE A 117 0.87 -16.59 -10.68
CA ILE A 117 1.15 -17.80 -11.47
C ILE A 117 0.67 -19.05 -10.72
N LEU A 118 0.98 -19.16 -9.42
CA LEU A 118 0.53 -20.30 -8.60
C LEU A 118 -0.99 -20.42 -8.55
N SER A 119 -1.71 -19.30 -8.65
CA SER A 119 -3.18 -19.33 -8.63
C SER A 119 -3.81 -19.99 -9.87
N PHE A 120 -3.09 -20.11 -10.99
CA PHE A 120 -3.55 -20.86 -12.16
C PHE A 120 -3.61 -22.37 -11.92
N LEU A 121 -2.95 -22.88 -10.88
CA LEU A 121 -3.04 -24.29 -10.49
C LEU A 121 -4.41 -24.64 -9.88
N ASP A 122 -5.18 -23.64 -9.40
CA ASP A 122 -6.56 -23.83 -8.96
C ASP A 122 -7.52 -23.55 -10.12
N SER A 123 -8.16 -24.60 -10.64
CA SER A 123 -9.07 -24.53 -11.78
C SER A 123 -10.25 -23.57 -11.57
N ARG A 124 -10.62 -23.30 -10.31
CA ARG A 124 -11.68 -22.34 -9.98
C ARG A 124 -11.28 -20.88 -10.22
N ASN A 125 -9.99 -20.59 -10.31
CA ASN A 125 -9.47 -19.22 -10.43
C ASN A 125 -9.10 -18.81 -11.86
N ILE A 126 -9.16 -19.71 -12.85
CA ILE A 126 -8.74 -19.43 -14.23
C ILE A 126 -9.46 -18.21 -14.81
N LYS A 127 -10.79 -18.16 -14.66
CA LYS A 127 -11.59 -17.02 -15.14
C LYS A 127 -11.16 -15.70 -14.50
N ILE A 128 -11.00 -15.70 -13.17
CA ILE A 128 -10.59 -14.51 -12.40
C ILE A 128 -9.19 -14.04 -12.84
N ASN A 129 -8.27 -14.98 -13.10
CA ASN A 129 -6.92 -14.65 -13.52
C ASN A 129 -6.88 -14.03 -14.92
N LEU A 130 -7.68 -14.55 -15.86
CA LEU A 130 -7.81 -13.97 -17.19
C LEU A 130 -8.38 -12.55 -17.14
N GLU A 131 -9.43 -12.33 -16.34
CA GLU A 131 -9.97 -10.99 -16.10
C GLU A 131 -8.89 -10.07 -15.49
N THR A 132 -8.03 -10.60 -14.61
CA THR A 132 -6.96 -9.84 -13.94
C THR A 132 -5.92 -9.33 -14.93
N ILE A 133 -5.56 -10.15 -15.91
CA ILE A 133 -4.66 -9.73 -17.00
C ILE A 133 -5.28 -8.58 -17.80
N ILE A 134 -6.57 -8.67 -18.13
CA ILE A 134 -7.30 -7.62 -18.86
C ILE A 134 -7.31 -6.32 -18.04
N LEU A 135 -7.58 -6.40 -16.74
CA LEU A 135 -7.55 -5.24 -15.85
C LEU A 135 -6.17 -4.58 -15.81
N ILE A 136 -5.10 -5.37 -15.69
CA ILE A 136 -3.72 -4.85 -15.67
C ILE A 136 -3.40 -4.13 -17.00
N GLY A 137 -3.79 -4.72 -18.14
CA GLY A 137 -3.66 -4.08 -19.44
C GLY A 137 -4.43 -2.76 -19.54
N PHE A 138 -5.65 -2.71 -19.01
CA PHE A 138 -6.46 -1.49 -18.94
C PHE A 138 -5.82 -0.41 -18.05
N LEU A 139 -5.35 -0.78 -16.85
CA LEU A 139 -4.65 0.14 -15.94
C LEU A 139 -3.37 0.70 -16.60
N TYR A 140 -2.60 -0.15 -17.27
CA TYR A 140 -1.40 0.27 -17.99
C TYR A 140 -1.70 1.31 -19.07
N LEU A 141 -2.78 1.12 -19.84
CA LEU A 141 -3.23 2.10 -20.83
C LEU A 141 -3.63 3.44 -20.19
N LEU A 142 -4.27 3.42 -19.01
CA LEU A 142 -4.64 4.64 -18.28
C LEU A 142 -3.41 5.49 -17.91
N ILE A 143 -2.30 4.86 -17.55
CA ILE A 143 -1.09 5.58 -17.16
C ILE A 143 -0.35 6.11 -18.38
N ASN A 144 -0.06 5.23 -19.34
CA ASN A 144 0.77 5.61 -20.48
C ASN A 144 0.08 6.63 -21.39
N LYS A 145 -1.23 6.48 -21.59
CA LYS A 145 -1.97 7.33 -22.54
C LYS A 145 -2.57 8.55 -21.89
N PHE A 146 -3.14 8.41 -20.69
CA PHE A 146 -3.89 9.48 -20.04
C PHE A 146 -3.13 10.16 -18.91
N LYS A 147 -1.98 9.62 -18.47
CA LYS A 147 -1.21 10.12 -17.32
C LYS A 147 -2.10 10.37 -16.09
N PHE A 148 -3.13 9.55 -15.95
CA PHE A 148 -4.17 9.73 -14.95
C PHE A 148 -3.68 9.34 -13.54
N LEU A 149 -2.73 8.42 -13.47
CA LEU A 149 -2.14 7.86 -12.25
C LEU A 149 -0.62 8.05 -12.27
N GLY A 150 -0.03 8.26 -11.09
CA GLY A 150 1.41 8.20 -10.93
C GLY A 150 1.93 6.77 -11.12
N GLU A 151 3.17 6.64 -11.60
CA GLU A 151 3.83 5.32 -11.79
C GLU A 151 3.89 4.54 -10.47
N GLY A 152 4.16 5.22 -9.35
CA GLY A 152 4.15 4.61 -8.03
C GLY A 152 2.78 4.09 -7.59
N ASP A 153 1.70 4.84 -7.88
CA ASP A 153 0.33 4.42 -7.53
C ASP A 153 -0.09 3.18 -8.34
N PHE A 154 0.34 3.13 -9.60
CA PHE A 154 0.12 1.97 -10.45
C PHE A 154 0.79 0.72 -9.90
N ASP A 155 2.05 0.82 -9.48
CA ASP A 155 2.78 -0.32 -8.94
C ASP A 155 2.03 -0.94 -7.76
N ILE A 156 1.46 -0.11 -6.88
CA ILE A 156 0.65 -0.59 -5.76
C ILE A 156 -0.65 -1.22 -6.24
N LEU A 157 -1.36 -0.61 -7.20
CA LEU A 157 -2.57 -1.20 -7.78
C LEU A 157 -2.29 -2.53 -8.49
N LEU A 158 -1.13 -2.65 -9.13
CA LEU A 158 -0.68 -3.88 -9.78
C LEU A 158 -0.38 -4.98 -8.75
N ILE A 159 0.26 -4.65 -7.63
CA ILE A 159 0.42 -5.58 -6.50
C ILE A 159 -0.94 -6.04 -5.98
N VAL A 160 -1.90 -5.13 -5.80
CA VAL A 160 -3.28 -5.45 -5.38
C VAL A 160 -3.98 -6.35 -6.40
N ALA A 161 -3.84 -6.07 -7.70
CA ALA A 161 -4.43 -6.87 -8.77
C ALA A 161 -3.88 -8.29 -8.83
N LEU A 162 -2.55 -8.43 -8.83
CA LEU A 162 -1.88 -9.73 -8.88
C LEU A 162 -2.17 -10.58 -7.64
N THR A 163 -2.34 -9.95 -6.48
CA THR A 163 -2.71 -10.67 -5.26
C THR A 163 -4.21 -10.95 -5.22
N LEU A 164 -5.10 -9.96 -5.25
CA LEU A 164 -6.51 -10.16 -4.95
C LEU A 164 -7.39 -10.51 -6.16
N GLY A 165 -6.95 -10.23 -7.38
CA GLY A 165 -7.72 -10.35 -8.62
C GLY A 165 -8.53 -9.09 -8.96
N VAL A 166 -9.41 -9.19 -9.96
CA VAL A 166 -10.13 -8.03 -10.54
C VAL A 166 -11.10 -7.34 -9.60
N LEU A 167 -12.12 -8.06 -9.14
CA LEU A 167 -13.23 -7.46 -8.38
C LEU A 167 -12.74 -6.72 -7.14
N PRO A 168 -11.83 -7.29 -6.31
CA PRO A 168 -11.26 -6.58 -5.18
C PRO A 168 -10.50 -5.32 -5.58
N THR A 169 -9.72 -5.38 -6.66
CA THR A 169 -8.94 -4.24 -7.13
C THR A 169 -9.84 -3.09 -7.58
N ILE A 170 -10.91 -3.38 -8.33
CA ILE A 170 -11.89 -2.37 -8.75
C ILE A 170 -12.54 -1.73 -7.53
N PHE A 171 -12.97 -2.54 -6.55
CA PHE A 171 -13.55 -2.03 -5.32
C PHE A 171 -12.58 -1.12 -4.55
N ILE A 172 -11.33 -1.57 -4.36
CA ILE A 172 -10.29 -0.83 -3.65
C ILE A 172 -9.99 0.49 -4.36
N PHE A 173 -9.84 0.46 -5.69
CA PHE A 173 -9.57 1.65 -6.51
C PHE A 173 -10.72 2.65 -6.47
N TYR A 174 -11.98 2.17 -6.55
CA TYR A 174 -13.14 3.03 -6.48
C TYR A 174 -13.28 3.69 -5.10
N LEU A 175 -13.12 2.91 -4.03
CA LEU A 175 -13.20 3.42 -2.66
C LEU A 175 -12.07 4.41 -2.36
N SER A 176 -10.84 4.16 -2.84
CA SER A 176 -9.72 5.08 -2.65
C SER A 176 -9.93 6.42 -3.36
N ILE A 177 -10.52 6.43 -4.56
CA ILE A 177 -10.92 7.67 -5.27
C ILE A 177 -11.97 8.45 -4.48
N ILE A 178 -12.99 7.78 -3.94
CA ILE A 178 -14.02 8.45 -3.13
C ILE A 178 -13.39 9.10 -1.90
N MET A 179 -12.56 8.36 -1.16
CA MET A 179 -11.91 8.87 0.05
C MET A 179 -10.98 10.03 -0.23
N SER A 180 -10.13 9.91 -1.27
CA SER A 180 -9.22 10.98 -1.67
C SER A 180 -9.97 12.21 -2.17
N GLY A 181 -11.08 12.01 -2.90
CA GLY A 181 -11.97 13.07 -3.38
C GLY A 181 -12.63 13.85 -2.24
N ILE A 182 -13.18 13.17 -1.24
CA ILE A 182 -13.78 13.82 -0.06
C ILE A 182 -12.76 14.72 0.66
N ILE A 183 -11.54 14.22 0.85
CA ILE A 183 -10.47 15.00 1.51
C ILE A 183 -9.99 16.15 0.61
N GLY A 184 -9.86 15.92 -0.69
CA GLY A 184 -9.52 16.96 -1.67
C GLY A 184 -10.53 18.11 -1.66
N ILE A 185 -11.83 17.80 -1.61
CA ILE A 185 -12.91 18.77 -1.47
C ILE A 185 -12.77 19.54 -0.15
N GLY A 186 -12.51 18.84 0.97
CA GLY A 186 -12.29 19.49 2.26
C GLY A 186 -11.10 20.47 2.26
N ILE A 187 -10.00 20.12 1.57
CA ILE A 187 -8.84 21.00 1.39
C ILE A 187 -9.20 22.22 0.54
N LEU A 188 -9.99 22.05 -0.53
CA LEU A 188 -10.46 23.14 -1.37
C LEU A 188 -11.32 24.14 -0.58
N PHE A 189 -12.27 23.66 0.23
CA PHE A 189 -13.08 24.53 1.09
C PHE A 189 -12.21 25.31 2.09
N LYS A 190 -11.26 24.63 2.74
CA LYS A 190 -10.34 25.27 3.70
C LYS A 190 -9.48 26.36 3.05
N ASN A 191 -9.12 26.18 1.79
CA ASN A 191 -8.32 27.13 1.03
C ASN A 191 -9.16 28.16 0.25
N CYS A 192 -10.47 28.28 0.54
CA CYS A 192 -11.40 29.17 -0.15
C CYS A 192 -11.35 29.01 -1.69
N PHE A 193 -11.31 27.77 -2.17
CA PHE A 193 -11.24 27.43 -3.60
C PHE A 193 -9.99 27.95 -4.33
N LYS A 194 -8.96 28.40 -3.61
CA LYS A 194 -7.66 28.68 -4.22
C LYS A 194 -6.97 27.37 -4.53
N LEU A 195 -6.74 27.11 -5.82
CA LEU A 195 -5.95 25.99 -6.30
C LEU A 195 -4.49 26.16 -5.84
N GLN A 196 -4.16 25.55 -4.71
CA GLN A 196 -2.76 25.35 -4.31
C GLN A 196 -2.27 24.03 -4.91
N ASN A 197 -1.00 23.99 -5.30
CA ASN A 197 -0.35 22.80 -5.86
C ASN A 197 -0.04 21.74 -4.79
N ASN A 198 -0.98 21.55 -3.85
CA ASN A 198 -0.86 20.62 -2.75
C ASN A 198 -1.03 19.21 -3.29
N ARG A 199 0.08 18.49 -3.43
CA ARG A 199 0.06 17.07 -3.78
C ARG A 199 -0.59 16.30 -2.64
N LEU A 200 -1.45 15.35 -2.99
CA LEU A 200 -2.11 14.44 -2.05
C LEU A 200 -1.53 13.04 -2.30
N ALA A 201 -0.97 12.42 -1.26
CA ALA A 201 -0.52 11.03 -1.31
C ALA A 201 -1.72 10.10 -1.51
N PHE A 202 -1.71 9.27 -2.56
CA PHE A 202 -2.87 8.44 -2.92
C PHE A 202 -2.82 7.05 -2.26
N VAL A 203 -1.62 6.50 -2.06
CA VAL A 203 -1.43 5.15 -1.50
C VAL A 203 -2.00 4.98 -0.09
N PRO A 204 -2.02 5.99 0.81
CA PRO A 204 -2.75 5.89 2.07
C PRO A 204 -4.24 5.57 1.91
N PHE A 205 -4.89 6.04 0.85
CA PHE A 205 -6.29 5.70 0.57
C PHE A 205 -6.43 4.29 0.03
N ILE A 206 -5.48 3.83 -0.80
CA ILE A 206 -5.41 2.42 -1.23
C ILE A 206 -5.25 1.51 -0.01
N PHE A 207 -4.40 1.88 0.95
CA PHE A 207 -4.22 1.14 2.19
C PHE A 207 -5.55 0.99 2.92
N ILE A 208 -6.22 2.09 3.26
CA ILE A 208 -7.49 2.05 4.01
C ILE A 208 -8.56 1.26 3.24
N ALA A 209 -8.67 1.45 1.93
CA ALA A 209 -9.62 0.70 1.12
C ALA A 209 -9.32 -0.81 1.13
N THR A 210 -8.04 -1.18 1.09
CA THR A 210 -7.60 -2.58 1.18
C THR A 210 -7.87 -3.17 2.56
N THR A 211 -7.64 -2.41 3.64
CA THR A 211 -7.92 -2.89 5.01
C THR A 211 -9.41 -3.14 5.21
N VAL A 212 -10.27 -2.24 4.71
CA VAL A 212 -11.74 -2.39 4.73
C VAL A 212 -12.16 -3.62 3.92
N PHE A 213 -11.64 -3.78 2.70
CA PHE A 213 -11.96 -4.94 1.88
C PHE A 213 -11.60 -6.26 2.58
N ILE A 214 -10.40 -6.35 3.16
CA ILE A 214 -9.98 -7.56 3.87
C ILE A 214 -10.86 -7.79 5.09
N ALA A 215 -11.17 -6.76 5.88
CA ALA A 215 -12.03 -6.87 7.06
C ALA A 215 -13.45 -7.35 6.74
N LEU A 216 -14.00 -7.01 5.56
CA LEU A 216 -15.31 -7.49 5.12
C LEU A 216 -15.29 -8.94 4.64
N LYS A 217 -14.15 -9.41 4.14
CA LYS A 217 -14.02 -10.74 3.52
C LYS A 217 -13.51 -11.80 4.49
N VAL A 218 -12.78 -11.38 5.53
CA VAL A 218 -12.25 -12.21 6.61
C VAL A 218 -13.31 -12.41 7.66
#